data_AF-A0A847V6X6-F1
#
_entry.id   AF-A0A847V6X6-F1
#
_cell.length_a   1.000
_cell.length_b   1.000
_cell.length_c   1.000
_cell.angle_alpha   90.00
_cell.angle_beta   90.00
_cell.angle_gamma   90.00
#
_symmetry.space_group_name_H-M   'P 1'
#
loop_
_entity.id
_entity.type
_entity.pdbx_description
1 polymer ?
#
loop_
_entity_poly.entity_id
_entity_poly.type
_entity_poly.pdbx_seq_one_letter_code
_entity_poly.pdbx_strand_id
1 'polypeptide(L)' 'MRRVRTQAATVGRVIDPVRCRSGCRDVRRDGRADFADVVLYFNQMAWIAANEPVPAFDYNGNGRIDFADVVWLFNHL' A
#
# COMPACT_ATOMS: atom_id res chain seq x y z
N MET A 1 15.63 23.68 20.38
CA MET A 1 15.94 22.59 19.43
C MET A 1 14.63 22.03 18.88
N ARG A 2 14.26 22.38 17.64
CA ARG A 2 13.04 21.88 16.99
C ARG A 2 13.27 20.43 16.58
N ARG A 3 12.53 19.49 17.18
CA ARG A 3 12.46 18.11 16.70
C ARG A 3 11.83 18.15 15.31
N VAL A 4 12.59 17.82 14.28
CA VAL A 4 12.06 17.50 12.95
C VAL A 4 11.20 16.26 13.15
N ARG A 5 9.88 16.44 13.18
CA ARG A 5 8.94 15.32 13.12
C ARG A 5 9.02 14.77 11.70
N THR A 6 9.76 13.69 11.52
CA THR A 6 9.67 12.86 10.30
C THR A 6 8.20 12.54 10.10
N GLN A 7 7.68 12.74 8.88
CA GLN A 7 6.28 12.52 8.46
C GLN A 7 5.78 11.06 8.61
N ALA A 8 6.45 10.22 9.38
CA ALA A 8 6.15 8.80 9.55
C ALA A 8 5.03 8.50 10.56
N ALA A 9 4.42 9.51 11.20
CA ALA A 9 3.59 9.31 12.39
C ALA A 9 2.05 9.39 12.19
N THR A 10 1.53 9.40 10.95
CA THR A 10 0.07 9.40 10.71
C THR A 10 -0.45 8.11 10.06
N VAL A 11 0.44 7.19 9.66
CA VAL A 11 0.11 5.96 8.90
C VAL A 11 0.51 4.70 9.69
N GLY A 12 0.76 4.80 10.99
CA GLY A 12 1.20 3.68 11.85
C GLY A 12 0.12 2.66 12.25
N ARG A 13 -0.98 2.58 11.49
CA ARG A 13 -2.02 1.56 11.68
C ARG A 13 -2.61 1.16 10.33
N VAL A 14 -1.75 1.03 9.34
CA VAL A 14 -2.17 0.68 7.99
C VAL A 14 -1.74 -0.77 7.79
N ILE A 15 -2.77 -1.60 7.60
CA ILE A 15 -2.78 -2.97 7.07
C ILE A 15 -2.52 -4.09 8.08
N ASP A 16 -3.62 -4.64 8.62
CA ASP A 16 -3.61 -5.94 9.30
C ASP A 16 -3.46 -7.04 8.23
N PRO A 17 -2.37 -7.82 8.20
CA PRO A 17 -2.19 -8.91 7.23
C PRO A 17 -3.20 -10.06 7.42
N VAL A 18 -3.95 -10.07 8.53
CA VAL A 18 -4.83 -11.20 8.92
C VAL A 18 -6.15 -11.23 8.12
N ARG A 19 -6.53 -10.15 7.41
CA ARG A 19 -7.82 -10.09 6.68
C ARG A 19 -7.73 -10.09 5.14
N CYS A 20 -6.58 -9.78 4.54
CA CYS A 20 -6.41 -9.83 3.08
C CYS A 20 -5.74 -11.15 2.66
N ARG A 21 -6.50 -12.24 2.57
CA ARG A 21 -5.96 -13.53 2.07
C ARG A 21 -5.68 -13.54 0.55
N SER A 22 -5.93 -12.44 -0.17
CA SER A 22 -5.65 -12.28 -1.60
C SER A 22 -5.80 -10.81 -2.04
N GLY A 23 -4.75 -10.00 -1.84
CA GLY A 23 -4.62 -8.64 -2.36
C GLY A 23 -5.49 -7.58 -1.66
N CYS A 24 -4.86 -6.66 -0.91
CA CYS A 24 -5.58 -5.53 -0.32
C CYS A 24 -5.83 -4.43 -1.37
N ARG A 25 -6.96 -4.42 -2.09
CA ARG A 25 -7.27 -3.36 -3.08
C ARG A 25 -7.75 -2.05 -2.46
N ASP A 26 -8.34 -2.11 -1.26
CA ASP A 26 -8.66 -0.97 -0.39
C ASP A 26 -7.47 -0.73 0.56
N VAL A 27 -6.48 0.00 0.06
CA VAL A 27 -5.20 0.27 0.75
C VAL A 27 -5.42 1.29 1.86
N ARG A 28 -6.32 2.25 1.63
CA ARG A 28 -6.66 3.32 2.58
C ARG A 28 -7.59 2.84 3.71
N ARG A 29 -8.26 1.69 3.54
CA ARG A 29 -9.15 1.04 4.50
C ARG A 29 -10.35 1.91 4.87
N ASP A 30 -10.92 2.60 3.91
CA ASP A 30 -12.17 3.38 4.09
C ASP A 30 -13.40 2.69 3.50
N GLY A 31 -13.26 1.43 3.06
CA GLY A 31 -14.33 0.63 2.51
C GLY A 31 -14.63 0.93 1.04
N ARG A 32 -13.72 1.64 0.35
CA ARG A 32 -13.77 1.91 -1.08
C ARG A 32 -12.43 1.55 -1.67
N ALA A 33 -12.47 0.89 -2.82
CA ALA A 33 -11.29 0.66 -3.63
C ALA A 33 -11.41 1.64 -4.80
N ASP A 34 -10.70 2.76 -4.74
CA ASP A 34 -10.79 3.86 -5.71
C ASP A 34 -9.42 4.49 -6.01
N PHE A 35 -9.40 5.56 -6.80
CA PHE A 35 -8.15 6.20 -7.22
C PHE A 35 -7.30 6.70 -6.04
N ALA A 36 -7.89 6.99 -4.88
CA ALA A 36 -7.12 7.38 -3.70
C ALA A 36 -6.24 6.23 -3.18
N ASP A 37 -6.61 4.98 -3.40
CA ASP A 37 -5.78 3.81 -3.07
C ASP A 37 -4.54 3.73 -3.96
N VAL A 38 -4.68 4.04 -5.25
CA VAL A 38 -3.55 4.12 -6.19
C VAL A 38 -2.56 5.19 -5.73
N VAL A 39 -3.05 6.38 -5.39
CA VAL A 39 -2.22 7.50 -4.93
C VAL A 39 -1.52 7.16 -3.62
N LEU A 40 -2.23 6.55 -2.66
CA LEU A 40 -1.64 6.14 -1.38
C LEU A 40 -0.57 5.06 -1.58
N TYR A 41 -0.87 4.03 -2.37
CA TYR A 41 0.08 2.95 -2.67
C TYR A 41 1.34 3.52 -3.32
N PHE A 42 1.22 4.35 -4.35
CA PHE A 42 2.37 4.98 -5.00
C PHE A 42 3.23 5.79 -4.03
N ASN A 43 2.60 6.60 -3.17
CA ASN A 43 3.31 7.45 -2.19
C ASN A 43 3.98 6.65 -1.07
N GLN A 44 3.49 5.45 -0.76
CA GLN A 44 3.99 4.61 0.34
C GLN A 44 4.73 3.36 -0.14
N MET A 45 4.89 3.15 -1.44
CA MET A 45 5.44 1.92 -2.04
C MET A 45 6.77 1.50 -1.40
N ALA A 46 7.69 2.44 -1.19
CA ALA A 46 8.98 2.13 -0.55
C ALA A 46 8.84 1.68 0.91
N TRP A 47 7.87 2.23 1.65
CA TRP A 47 7.59 1.82 3.03
C TRP A 47 6.90 0.45 3.05
N ILE A 48 5.90 0.22 2.19
CA ILE A 48 5.19 -1.05 2.06
C ILE A 48 6.18 -2.17 1.71
N ALA A 49 7.02 -1.96 0.70
CA ALA A 49 8.04 -2.94 0.30
C ALA A 49 9.03 -3.31 1.43
N ALA A 50 9.27 -2.41 2.37
CA ALA A 50 10.21 -2.62 3.48
C ALA A 50 9.56 -3.19 4.76
N ASN A 51 8.24 -3.08 4.92
CA ASN A 51 7.57 -3.37 6.20
C ASN A 51 6.40 -4.36 6.08
N GLU A 52 5.90 -4.60 4.87
CA GLU A 52 4.70 -5.41 4.63
C GLU A 52 5.01 -6.70 3.84
N PRO A 53 4.17 -7.74 3.96
CA PRO A 53 4.38 -8.98 3.23
C PRO A 53 4.11 -8.80 1.73
N VAL A 54 5.10 -9.12 0.89
CA VAL A 54 5.01 -9.06 -0.59
C VAL A 54 3.72 -9.67 -1.15
N PRO A 55 3.26 -10.88 -0.74
CA PRO A 55 2.05 -11.47 -1.32
C PRO A 55 0.75 -10.70 -1.09
N ALA A 56 0.72 -9.74 -0.17
CA ALA A 56 -0.45 -8.92 0.09
C ALA A 56 -0.58 -7.71 -0.88
N PHE A 57 0.53 -7.33 -1.52
CA PHE A 57 0.68 -6.08 -2.29
C PHE A 57 1.28 -6.26 -3.69
N ASP A 58 1.76 -7.46 -4.01
CA ASP A 58 2.14 -7.88 -5.36
C ASP A 58 0.87 -8.26 -6.14
N TYR A 59 0.21 -7.26 -6.72
CA TYR A 59 -1.05 -7.47 -7.44
C TYR A 59 -0.82 -8.04 -8.83
N ASN A 60 0.31 -7.70 -9.46
CA ASN A 60 0.63 -8.20 -10.78
C ASN A 60 1.23 -9.63 -10.75
N GLY A 61 1.65 -10.11 -9.57
CA GLY A 61 2.12 -11.47 -9.32
C GLY A 61 3.57 -11.72 -9.77
N ASN A 62 4.41 -10.69 -9.86
CA ASN A 62 5.80 -10.81 -10.33
C ASN A 62 6.82 -11.06 -9.20
N GLY A 63 6.35 -11.23 -7.97
CA GLY A 63 7.16 -11.57 -6.81
C GLY A 63 7.83 -10.37 -6.13
N ARG A 64 7.44 -9.14 -6.47
CA ARG A 64 7.99 -7.91 -5.87
C ARG A 64 6.92 -6.83 -5.81
N ILE A 65 7.09 -5.90 -4.87
CA ILE A 65 6.30 -4.67 -4.79
C ILE A 65 7.01 -3.62 -5.64
N ASP A 66 6.43 -3.28 -6.79
CA ASP A 66 7.02 -2.33 -7.73
C ASP A 66 5.97 -1.47 -8.48
N PHE A 67 6.45 -0.68 -9.45
CA PHE A 67 5.55 0.22 -10.19
C PHE A 67 4.53 -0.53 -11.06
N ALA A 68 4.78 -1.79 -11.44
CA ALA A 68 3.80 -2.56 -12.20
C ALA A 68 2.56 -2.91 -11.36
N ASP A 69 2.68 -2.94 -10.02
CA ASP A 69 1.53 -3.04 -9.11
C ASP A 69 0.66 -1.79 -9.11
N VAL A 70 1.27 -0.60 -9.21
CA VAL A 70 0.55 0.68 -9.35
C VAL A 70 -0.25 0.70 -10.65
N VAL A 71 0.38 0.27 -11.75
CA VAL A 71 -0.29 0.16 -13.06
C VAL A 71 -1.41 -0.86 -13.01
N TRP A 72 -1.21 -1.99 -12.32
CA TRP A 72 -2.25 -2.98 -12.13
C TRP A 72 -3.43 -2.41 -11.36
N LEU A 73 -3.21 -1.75 -10.21
CA LEU A 73 -4.27 -1.11 -9.42
C LEU A 73 -5.04 -0.09 -10.25
N PHE A 74 -4.35 0.77 -11.00
CA PHE A 74 -5.00 1.77 -11.85
C PHE A 74 -5.95 1.16 -12.89
N ASN A 75 -5.64 -0.02 -13.43
CA ASN A 75 -6.44 -0.66 -14.47
C ASN A 75 -7.57 -1.56 -13.92
N HIS A 76 -7.57 -1.89 -12.63
CA HIS A 76 -8.45 -2.90 -12.04
C HIS A 76 -9.28 -2.39 -10.84
N LEU A 77 -9.28 -1.08 -10.60
CA LEU A 77 -10.11 -0.37 -9.63
C LEU A 77 -11.27 0.36 -10.33
#